data_AF-A0A2K6STQ1-F1
#
_entry.id   AF-A0A2K6STQ1-F1
#
_cell.length_a   1.000
_cell.length_b   1.000
_cell.length_c   1.000
_cell.angle_alpha   90.00
_cell.angle_beta   90.00
_cell.angle_gamma   90.00
#
_symmetry.space_group_name_H-M   'P 1'
#
loop_
_entity.id
_entity.type
_entity.pdbx_description
1 polymer ?
#
loop_
_entity_poly.entity_id
_entity_poly.type
_entity_poly.pdbx_seq_one_letter_code
_entity_poly.pdbx_strand_id
1 'polypeptide(L)'
;MMEEEELEFVEELEAVLQLTPEVQLAIEQVFPSQDPLDRADFNAVEYINTLFPTEQSLANIDEVVNKIRLKIRRLDDNIRTVVRGQTNVGQDGRQALEEAQKAIQQLFGKIKDIKDKAEKSEQMVKEITRDIKQLDHAKRHLTTSITTLNHLHMLAGGVDSLEAMTRRRQYGEVANLLQGVMNVLEHFHKYMGIPQIRQLSERTLC
;
A
#
# COMPACT_ATOMS: atom_id res chain seq x y z
N MET A 1 -0.15 -1.93 -72.46
CA MET A 1 0.99 -1.40 -71.67
C MET A 1 0.57 -0.26 -70.76
N MET A 2 0.38 1.00 -71.19
CA MET A 2 -0.04 2.07 -70.23
C MET A 2 -1.44 1.87 -69.63
N GLU A 3 -2.41 1.34 -70.39
CA GLU A 3 -3.77 1.05 -69.87
C GLU A 3 -3.82 -0.17 -68.93
N GLU A 4 -2.92 -1.15 -69.12
CA GLU A 4 -2.87 -2.36 -68.26
C GLU A 4 -2.21 -2.06 -66.91
N GLU A 5 -1.17 -1.22 -66.88
CA GLU A 5 -0.54 -0.77 -65.63
C GLU A 5 -1.47 0.15 -64.80
N GLU A 6 -2.31 0.97 -65.44
CA GLU A 6 -3.34 1.76 -64.73
C GLU A 6 -4.45 0.86 -64.14
N LEU A 7 -4.85 -0.21 -64.83
CA LEU A 7 -5.86 -1.16 -64.35
C LEU A 7 -5.37 -1.98 -63.15
N GLU A 8 -4.12 -2.48 -63.17
CA GLU A 8 -3.51 -3.20 -62.04
C GLU A 8 -3.41 -2.32 -60.78
N PHE A 9 -3.09 -1.03 -60.95
CA PHE A 9 -2.96 -0.09 -59.83
C PHE A 9 -4.31 0.23 -59.16
N VAL A 10 -5.40 0.22 -59.93
CA VAL A 10 -6.76 0.44 -59.41
C VAL A 10 -7.26 -0.78 -58.63
N GLU A 11 -6.98 -2.00 -59.10
CA GLU A 11 -7.32 -3.24 -58.38
C GLU A 11 -6.56 -3.36 -57.05
N GLU A 12 -5.28 -2.96 -57.01
CA GLU A 12 -4.48 -2.95 -55.78
C GLU A 12 -5.02 -1.93 -54.76
N LEU A 13 -5.48 -0.76 -55.22
CA LEU A 13 -6.06 0.28 -54.36
C LEU A 13 -7.43 -0.12 -53.81
N GLU A 14 -8.25 -0.80 -54.62
CA GLU A 14 -9.53 -1.37 -54.18
C GLU A 14 -9.34 -2.44 -53.09
N ALA A 15 -8.32 -3.29 -53.22
CA ALA A 15 -8.00 -4.31 -52.22
C ALA A 15 -7.58 -3.71 -50.87
N VAL A 16 -6.89 -2.56 -50.87
CA VAL A 16 -6.47 -1.84 -49.65
C VAL A 16 -7.64 -1.14 -48.94
N LEU A 17 -8.73 -0.83 -49.66
CA LEU A 17 -9.91 -0.15 -49.13
C LEU A 17 -11.01 -1.10 -48.62
N GLN A 18 -10.90 -2.41 -48.86
CA GLN A 18 -11.84 -3.40 -48.32
C GLN A 18 -11.54 -3.71 -46.84
N LEU A 19 -12.22 -2.99 -45.96
CA LEU A 19 -12.20 -3.26 -44.53
C LEU A 19 -12.93 -4.58 -44.23
N THR A 20 -12.49 -5.30 -43.20
CA THR A 20 -13.15 -6.53 -42.74
C THR A 20 -14.60 -6.23 -42.31
N PRO A 21 -15.55 -7.17 -42.47
CA PRO A 21 -16.96 -6.95 -42.14
C PRO A 21 -17.20 -6.47 -40.71
N GLU A 22 -16.41 -6.95 -39.76
CA GLU A 22 -16.48 -6.58 -38.34
C GLU A 22 -16.12 -5.10 -38.12
N VAL A 23 -15.11 -4.60 -38.83
CA VAL A 23 -14.67 -3.20 -38.76
C VAL A 23 -15.70 -2.30 -39.42
N GLN A 24 -16.28 -2.70 -40.55
CA GLN A 24 -17.34 -1.95 -41.22
C GLN A 24 -18.55 -1.75 -40.30
N LEU A 25 -19.00 -2.83 -39.63
CA LEU A 25 -20.15 -2.84 -38.74
C LEU A 25 -19.90 -1.99 -37.49
N ALA A 26 -18.68 -2.03 -36.95
CA ALA A 26 -18.28 -1.17 -35.86
C ALA A 26 -18.24 0.32 -36.26
N ILE A 27 -17.75 0.64 -37.46
CA ILE A 27 -17.75 2.00 -37.98
C ILE A 27 -19.18 2.52 -38.15
N GLU A 28 -20.09 1.72 -38.72
CA GLU A 28 -21.49 2.10 -38.95
C GLU A 28 -22.27 2.31 -37.64
N GLN A 29 -21.97 1.54 -36.59
CA GLN A 29 -22.54 1.74 -35.25
C GLN A 29 -22.08 3.04 -34.58
N VAL A 30 -20.82 3.43 -34.78
CA VAL A 30 -20.22 4.60 -34.13
C VAL A 30 -20.45 5.88 -34.96
N PHE A 31 -20.52 5.75 -36.29
CA PHE A 31 -20.72 6.82 -37.26
C PHE A 31 -21.76 6.42 -38.30
N PRO A 32 -23.06 6.51 -37.99
CA PRO A 32 -24.10 6.27 -38.98
C PRO A 32 -24.06 7.36 -40.06
N SER A 33 -23.66 6.99 -41.28
CA SER A 33 -23.68 7.89 -42.44
C SER A 33 -24.88 7.60 -43.34
N GLN A 34 -25.45 8.67 -43.90
CA GLN A 34 -26.46 8.59 -44.97
C GLN A 34 -25.90 9.05 -46.32
N ASP A 35 -24.60 9.38 -46.41
CA ASP A 35 -24.00 9.74 -47.70
C ASP A 35 -23.85 8.46 -48.56
N PRO A 36 -24.42 8.42 -49.77
CA PRO A 36 -24.25 7.29 -50.68
C PRO A 36 -22.77 6.96 -50.94
N LEU A 37 -21.88 7.96 -50.87
CA LEU A 37 -20.44 7.79 -51.05
C LEU A 37 -19.76 6.98 -49.94
N ASP A 38 -20.39 6.84 -48.77
CA ASP A 38 -19.83 6.12 -47.62
C ASP A 38 -20.25 4.64 -47.58
N ARG A 39 -21.08 4.21 -48.55
CA ARG A 39 -21.58 2.83 -48.61
C ARG A 39 -20.53 1.88 -49.17
N ALA A 40 -20.41 0.70 -48.56
CA ALA A 40 -19.49 -0.35 -49.03
C ALA A 40 -19.84 -0.88 -50.44
N ASP A 41 -21.11 -0.77 -50.84
CA ASP A 41 -21.64 -1.17 -52.14
C ASP A 41 -21.78 0.01 -53.12
N PHE A 42 -21.00 1.08 -52.96
CA PHE A 42 -21.12 2.29 -53.76
C PHE A 42 -21.04 2.01 -55.27
N ASN A 43 -22.11 2.33 -55.99
CA ASN A 43 -22.18 2.23 -57.44
C ASN A 43 -22.11 3.62 -58.09
N ALA A 44 -20.97 3.92 -58.70
CA ALA A 44 -20.74 5.21 -59.35
C ALA A 44 -21.74 5.50 -60.49
N VAL A 45 -22.13 4.47 -61.26
CA VAL A 45 -23.07 4.62 -62.38
C VAL A 45 -24.47 4.94 -61.88
N GLU A 46 -24.94 4.21 -60.86
CA GLU A 46 -26.23 4.49 -60.22
C GLU A 46 -26.24 5.89 -59.60
N TYR A 47 -25.17 6.27 -58.90
CA TYR A 47 -25.03 7.60 -58.30
C TYR A 47 -25.06 8.71 -59.36
N ILE A 48 -24.32 8.57 -60.46
CA ILE A 48 -24.35 9.54 -61.57
C ILE A 48 -25.75 9.61 -62.18
N ASN A 49 -26.43 8.48 -62.37
CA ASN A 49 -27.79 8.44 -62.89
C ASN A 49 -28.80 9.08 -61.92
N THR A 50 -28.55 9.06 -60.60
CA THR A 50 -29.38 9.81 -59.63
C THR A 50 -29.15 11.33 -59.71
N LEU A 51 -27.94 11.75 -60.08
CA LEU A 51 -27.59 13.16 -60.26
C LEU A 51 -28.08 13.71 -61.61
N PHE A 52 -28.07 12.88 -62.65
CA PHE A 52 -28.46 13.23 -64.02
C PHE A 52 -29.45 12.20 -64.60
N PRO A 53 -30.74 12.21 -64.19
CA PRO A 53 -31.72 11.21 -64.61
C PRO A 53 -32.14 11.34 -66.07
N THR A 54 -31.96 12.53 -66.67
CA THR A 54 -32.35 12.84 -68.04
C THR A 54 -31.28 13.67 -68.73
N GLU A 55 -31.23 13.65 -70.06
CA GLU A 55 -30.26 14.43 -70.85
C GLU A 55 -30.37 15.94 -70.57
N GLN A 56 -31.56 16.44 -70.23
CA GLN A 56 -31.79 17.84 -69.88
C GLN A 56 -31.09 18.25 -68.57
N SER A 57 -30.85 17.30 -67.66
CA SER A 57 -30.14 17.51 -66.40
C SER A 57 -28.66 17.82 -66.60
N LEU A 58 -28.06 17.42 -67.74
CA LEU A 58 -26.66 17.69 -68.07
C LEU A 58 -26.34 19.18 -68.22
N ALA A 59 -27.36 20.03 -68.43
CA ALA A 59 -27.20 21.48 -68.44
C ALA A 59 -26.64 22.03 -67.11
N ASN A 60 -26.82 21.31 -65.99
CA ASN A 60 -26.38 21.73 -64.65
C ASN A 60 -25.04 21.09 -64.22
N ILE A 61 -24.30 20.48 -65.15
CA ILE A 61 -23.10 19.71 -64.82
C ILE A 61 -22.04 20.55 -64.09
N ASP A 62 -21.82 21.79 -64.53
CA ASP A 62 -20.83 22.69 -63.92
C ASP A 62 -21.17 23.04 -62.46
N GLU A 63 -22.45 23.16 -62.14
CA GLU A 63 -22.92 23.43 -60.76
C GLU A 63 -22.63 22.22 -59.86
N VAL A 64 -22.96 21.01 -60.32
CA VAL A 64 -22.72 19.76 -59.59
C VAL A 64 -21.21 19.54 -59.40
N VAL A 65 -20.40 19.76 -60.44
CA VAL A 65 -18.94 19.66 -60.36
C VAL A 65 -18.37 20.65 -59.34
N ASN A 66 -18.83 21.90 -59.34
CA ASN A 66 -18.39 22.89 -58.36
C ASN A 66 -18.78 22.52 -56.93
N LYS A 67 -19.98 21.94 -56.73
CA LYS A 67 -20.43 21.44 -55.42
C LYS A 67 -19.55 20.29 -54.94
N ILE A 68 -19.19 19.35 -55.81
CA ILE A 68 -18.27 18.25 -55.48
C ILE A 68 -16.87 18.79 -55.15
N ARG A 69 -16.33 19.73 -55.95
CA ARG A 69 -15.03 20.38 -55.65
C ARG A 69 -15.03 21.08 -54.29
N LEU A 70 -16.12 21.74 -53.93
CA LEU A 70 -16.26 22.37 -52.61
C LEU A 70 -16.31 21.33 -51.49
N LYS A 71 -17.04 20.22 -51.68
CA LYS A 71 -17.05 19.09 -50.74
C LYS A 71 -15.65 18.50 -50.54
N ILE A 72 -14.89 18.27 -51.61
CA ILE A 72 -13.51 17.76 -51.54
C ILE A 72 -12.64 18.69 -50.69
N ARG A 73 -12.65 20.01 -50.98
CA ARG A 73 -11.86 20.97 -50.20
C ARG A 73 -12.23 20.98 -48.72
N ARG A 74 -13.53 20.92 -48.42
CA ARG A 74 -14.02 20.88 -47.03
C ARG A 74 -13.57 19.59 -46.33
N LEU A 75 -13.61 18.46 -47.05
CA LEU A 75 -13.16 17.17 -46.52
C LEU A 75 -11.65 17.18 -46.26
N ASP A 76 -10.84 17.73 -47.17
CA ASP A 76 -9.39 17.88 -46.99
C ASP A 76 -9.05 18.73 -45.76
N ASP A 77 -9.79 19.83 -45.54
CA ASP A 77 -9.60 20.67 -44.36
C ASP A 77 -10.02 19.96 -43.05
N ASN A 78 -11.09 19.16 -43.09
CA ASN A 78 -11.50 18.32 -41.97
C ASN A 78 -10.44 17.25 -41.66
N ILE A 79 -9.94 16.54 -42.68
CA ILE A 79 -8.88 15.53 -42.54
C ILE A 79 -7.65 16.18 -41.91
N ARG A 80 -7.19 17.32 -42.43
CA ARG A 80 -6.03 18.03 -41.89
C ARG A 80 -6.21 18.41 -40.42
N THR A 81 -7.41 18.83 -40.04
CA THR A 81 -7.76 19.20 -38.66
C THR A 81 -7.71 17.98 -37.74
N VAL A 82 -8.32 16.87 -38.14
CA VAL A 82 -8.36 15.63 -37.36
C VAL A 82 -6.96 15.04 -37.19
N VAL A 83 -6.16 14.97 -38.26
CA VAL A 83 -4.79 14.45 -38.22
C VAL A 83 -3.91 15.28 -37.28
N ARG A 84 -4.02 16.62 -37.31
CA ARG A 84 -3.28 17.48 -36.37
C ARG A 84 -3.76 17.31 -34.92
N GLY A 85 -5.06 17.14 -34.70
CA GLY A 85 -5.64 16.89 -33.38
C GLY A 85 -5.16 15.57 -32.78
N GLN A 86 -5.05 14.51 -33.60
CA GLN A 86 -4.55 13.20 -33.19
C GLN A 86 -3.09 13.24 -32.72
N THR A 87 -2.22 13.99 -33.40
CA THR A 87 -0.80 14.10 -33.02
C THR A 87 -0.61 14.68 -31.62
N ASN A 88 -1.38 15.70 -31.25
CA ASN A 88 -1.28 16.35 -29.95
C ASN A 88 -1.79 15.43 -28.82
N VAL A 89 -2.94 14.80 -29.02
CA VAL A 89 -3.53 13.86 -28.03
C VAL A 89 -2.61 12.67 -27.78
N GLY A 90 -1.92 12.17 -28.82
CA GLY A 90 -0.94 11.10 -28.68
C GLY A 90 0.29 11.48 -27.86
N GLN A 91 0.77 12.72 -27.97
CA GLN A 91 1.87 13.23 -27.15
C GLN A 91 1.45 13.44 -25.70
N ASP A 92 0.30 14.06 -25.47
CA ASP A 92 -0.24 14.31 -24.13
C ASP A 92 -0.49 13.00 -23.37
N GLY A 93 -1.05 11.99 -24.05
CA GLY A 93 -1.25 10.66 -23.46
C GLY A 93 0.07 9.96 -23.09
N ARG A 94 1.10 10.10 -23.93
CA ARG A 94 2.45 9.57 -23.64
C ARG A 94 3.08 10.25 -22.42
N GLN A 95 2.96 11.57 -22.34
CA GLN A 95 3.49 12.34 -21.22
C GLN A 95 2.78 11.98 -19.91
N ALA A 96 1.45 11.91 -19.91
CA ALA A 96 0.67 11.50 -18.75
C ALA A 96 1.05 10.09 -18.26
N LEU A 97 1.29 9.16 -19.19
CA LEU A 97 1.74 7.81 -18.85
C LEU A 97 3.14 7.81 -18.21
N GLU A 98 4.08 8.60 -18.75
CA GLU A 98 5.44 8.71 -18.20
C GLU A 98 5.43 9.33 -16.79
N GLU A 99 4.62 10.36 -16.58
CA GLU A 99 4.43 11.00 -15.27
C GLU A 99 3.82 10.01 -14.26
N ALA A 100 2.80 9.25 -14.66
CA ALA A 100 2.22 8.20 -13.83
C ALA A 100 3.25 7.12 -13.47
N GLN A 101 4.07 6.68 -14.42
CA GLN A 101 5.11 5.69 -14.20
C GLN A 101 6.18 6.20 -13.20
N LYS A 102 6.61 7.46 -13.32
CA LYS A 102 7.52 8.09 -12.37
C LYS A 102 6.91 8.18 -10.97
N ALA A 103 5.64 8.58 -10.87
CA ALA A 103 4.93 8.66 -9.60
C ALA A 103 4.83 7.28 -8.91
N ILE A 104 4.56 6.22 -9.68
CA ILE A 104 4.50 4.85 -9.18
C ILE A 104 5.89 4.40 -8.68
N GLN A 105 6.96 4.66 -9.42
CA GLN A 105 8.33 4.33 -8.98
C GLN A 105 8.70 5.05 -7.66
N GLN A 106 8.37 6.33 -7.56
CA GLN A 106 8.58 7.09 -6.32
C GLN A 106 7.76 6.51 -5.15
N LEU A 107 6.52 6.09 -5.40
CA LEU A 107 5.67 5.46 -4.39
C LEU A 107 6.28 4.13 -3.90
N PHE A 108 6.77 3.28 -4.80
CA PHE A 108 7.46 2.06 -4.43
C PHE A 108 8.71 2.33 -3.57
N GLY A 109 9.49 3.36 -3.92
CA GLY A 109 10.60 3.81 -3.09
C GLY A 109 10.17 4.19 -1.69
N LYS A 110 9.13 5.03 -1.56
CA LYS A 110 8.59 5.44 -0.26
C LYS A 110 8.05 4.26 0.56
N ILE A 111 7.35 3.31 -0.07
CA ILE A 111 6.85 2.12 0.62
C ILE A 111 8.01 1.27 1.16
N LYS A 112 9.07 1.10 0.36
CA LYS A 112 10.27 0.39 0.80
C LYS A 112 10.93 1.09 1.98
N ASP A 113 11.11 2.41 1.91
CA ASP A 113 11.68 3.19 3.01
C ASP A 113 10.86 3.09 4.29
N ILE A 114 9.52 3.12 4.18
CA ILE A 114 8.61 2.94 5.32
C ILE A 114 8.78 1.54 5.91
N LYS A 115 8.82 0.50 5.07
CA LYS A 115 9.03 -0.87 5.52
C LYS A 115 10.36 -1.03 6.27
N ASP A 116 11.46 -0.53 5.70
CA ASP A 116 12.79 -0.63 6.30
C ASP A 116 12.87 0.14 7.63
N LYS A 117 12.21 1.29 7.74
CA LYS A 117 12.10 2.04 9.00
C LYS A 117 11.23 1.32 10.03
N ALA A 118 10.12 0.74 9.61
CA ALA A 118 9.22 -0.02 10.49
C ALA A 118 9.93 -1.25 11.06
N GLU A 119 10.69 -1.99 10.25
CA GLU A 119 11.46 -3.16 10.70
C GLU A 119 12.54 -2.77 11.72
N LYS A 120 13.28 -1.68 11.48
CA LYS A 120 14.24 -1.14 12.45
C LYS A 120 13.57 -0.70 13.75
N SER A 121 12.40 -0.06 13.66
CA SER A 121 11.61 0.36 14.82
C SER A 121 11.13 -0.85 15.63
N GLU A 122 10.64 -1.89 14.96
CA GLU A 122 10.20 -3.13 15.60
C GLU A 122 11.35 -3.81 16.35
N GLN A 123 12.52 -3.91 15.72
CA GLN A 123 13.71 -4.49 16.35
C GLN A 123 14.14 -3.67 17.59
N MET A 124 14.13 -2.34 17.50
CA MET A 124 14.43 -1.47 18.63
C MET A 124 13.44 -1.68 19.79
N VAL A 125 12.14 -1.76 19.50
CA VAL A 125 11.11 -2.02 20.53
C VAL A 125 11.28 -3.40 21.16
N LYS A 126 11.65 -4.42 20.38
CA LYS A 126 11.96 -5.76 20.90
C LYS A 126 13.14 -5.74 21.87
N GLU A 127 14.18 -4.97 21.59
CA GLU A 127 15.32 -4.81 22.48
C GLU A 127 14.94 -4.06 23.76
N ILE A 128 14.23 -2.93 23.63
CA ILE A 128 13.74 -2.16 24.78
C ILE A 128 12.88 -3.02 25.70
N THR A 129 11.94 -3.81 25.15
CA THR A 129 11.05 -4.66 25.96
C THR A 129 11.81 -5.81 26.63
N ARG A 130 12.82 -6.37 25.97
CA ARG A 130 13.73 -7.35 26.59
C ARG A 130 14.48 -6.75 27.77
N ASP A 131 15.02 -5.54 27.60
CA ASP A 131 15.82 -4.88 28.63
C ASP A 131 14.94 -4.44 29.81
N ILE A 132 13.71 -3.96 29.56
CA ILE A 132 12.71 -3.70 30.61
C ILE A 132 12.43 -4.97 31.42
N LYS A 133 12.28 -6.13 30.76
CA LYS A 133 12.06 -7.41 31.46
C LYS A 133 13.25 -7.79 32.34
N GLN A 134 14.48 -7.61 31.84
CA GLN A 134 15.68 -7.85 32.64
C GLN A 134 15.76 -6.91 33.84
N LEU A 135 15.43 -5.63 33.64
CA LEU A 135 15.39 -4.65 34.72
C LEU A 135 14.33 -4.99 35.78
N ASP A 136 13.16 -5.51 35.38
CA ASP A 136 12.13 -5.96 36.32
C ASP A 136 12.59 -7.15 37.17
N HIS A 137 13.26 -8.13 36.54
CA HIS A 137 13.90 -9.24 37.28
C HIS A 137 14.94 -8.72 38.28
N ALA A 138 15.83 -7.81 37.85
CA ALA A 138 16.84 -7.22 38.71
C ALA A 138 16.19 -6.46 39.89
N LYS A 139 15.17 -5.64 39.61
CA LYS A 139 14.41 -4.91 40.64
C LYS A 139 13.79 -5.88 41.64
N ARG A 140 13.10 -6.93 41.18
CA ARG A 140 12.48 -7.94 42.05
C ARG A 140 13.52 -8.65 42.92
N HIS A 141 14.66 -9.03 42.36
CA HIS A 141 15.74 -9.66 43.10
C HIS A 141 16.31 -8.71 44.15
N LEU A 142 16.60 -7.45 43.79
CA LEU A 142 17.09 -6.44 44.72
C LEU A 142 16.09 -6.18 45.84
N THR A 143 14.81 -5.99 45.54
CA THR A 143 13.77 -5.82 46.57
C THR A 143 13.71 -7.03 47.49
N THR A 144 13.73 -8.25 46.94
CA THR A 144 13.73 -9.48 47.76
C THR A 144 14.95 -9.55 48.67
N SER A 145 16.13 -9.22 48.16
CA SER A 145 17.38 -9.19 48.94
C SER A 145 17.34 -8.13 50.04
N ILE A 146 16.88 -6.91 49.75
CA ILE A 146 16.76 -5.83 50.74
C ILE A 146 15.75 -6.20 51.82
N THR A 147 14.56 -6.69 51.46
CA THR A 147 13.55 -7.13 52.44
C THR A 147 14.08 -8.28 53.30
N THR A 148 14.75 -9.26 52.70
CA THR A 148 15.34 -10.38 53.44
C THR A 148 16.42 -9.89 54.40
N LEU A 149 17.27 -8.95 53.98
CA LEU A 149 18.31 -8.38 54.84
C LEU A 149 17.71 -7.57 56.01
N ASN A 150 16.68 -6.77 55.74
CA ASN A 150 15.98 -6.01 56.78
C ASN A 150 15.34 -6.94 57.81
N HIS A 151 14.67 -8.02 57.36
CA HIS A 151 14.13 -9.03 58.26
C HIS A 151 15.22 -9.74 59.06
N LEU A 152 16.38 -10.03 58.46
CA LEU A 152 17.51 -10.64 59.17
C LEU A 152 18.04 -9.71 60.27
N HIS A 153 18.16 -8.41 59.96
CA HIS A 153 18.56 -7.39 60.93
C HIS A 153 17.57 -7.30 62.10
N MET A 154 16.26 -7.27 61.81
CA MET A 154 15.21 -7.30 62.82
C MET A 154 15.27 -8.56 63.69
N LEU A 155 15.52 -9.71 63.09
CA LEU A 155 15.62 -10.99 63.79
C LEU A 155 16.84 -11.00 64.73
N ALA A 156 18.02 -10.62 64.24
CA ALA A 156 19.24 -10.55 65.05
C ALA A 156 19.11 -9.57 66.22
N GLY A 157 18.70 -8.33 65.95
CA GLY A 157 18.52 -7.32 67.00
C GLY A 157 17.37 -7.64 67.96
N GLY A 158 16.33 -8.32 67.47
CA GLY A 158 15.20 -8.79 68.27
C GLY A 158 15.61 -9.86 69.28
N VAL A 159 16.39 -10.87 68.86
CA VAL A 159 16.93 -11.90 69.76
C VAL A 159 17.85 -11.28 70.81
N ASP A 160 18.77 -10.40 70.43
CA ASP A 160 19.67 -9.74 71.38
C ASP A 160 18.89 -8.89 72.41
N SER A 161 17.83 -8.21 71.96
CA SER A 161 16.94 -7.44 72.84
C SER A 161 16.10 -8.33 73.77
N LEU A 162 15.60 -9.47 73.28
CA LEU A 162 14.88 -10.46 74.09
C LEU A 162 15.76 -11.05 75.19
N GLU A 163 17.01 -11.40 74.87
CA GLU A 163 17.98 -11.87 75.85
C GLU A 163 18.26 -10.81 76.92
N ALA A 164 18.42 -9.54 76.52
CA ALA A 164 18.64 -8.44 77.46
C ALA A 164 17.43 -8.19 78.39
N MET A 165 16.21 -8.18 77.84
CA MET A 165 14.96 -8.00 78.60
C MET A 165 14.70 -9.15 79.58
N THR A 166 15.00 -10.39 79.15
CA THR A 166 14.89 -11.59 79.99
C THR A 166 15.86 -11.51 81.18
N ARG A 167 17.11 -11.09 80.96
CA ARG A 167 18.09 -10.85 82.03
C ARG A 167 17.63 -9.77 83.03
N ARG A 168 16.92 -8.74 82.54
CA ARG A 168 16.36 -7.64 83.36
C ARG A 168 14.99 -7.94 83.98
N ARG A 169 14.40 -9.11 83.71
CA ARG A 169 13.06 -9.55 84.19
C ARG A 169 11.89 -8.67 83.72
N GLN A 170 12.01 -8.02 82.56
CA GLN A 170 10.97 -7.14 81.97
C GLN A 170 9.94 -7.94 81.16
N TYR A 171 9.30 -8.94 81.76
CA TYR A 171 8.46 -9.91 81.04
C TYR A 171 7.22 -9.32 80.36
N GLY A 172 6.73 -8.16 80.79
CA GLY A 172 5.61 -7.48 80.16
C GLY A 172 5.89 -7.00 78.74
N GLU A 173 7.14 -6.59 78.46
CA GLU A 173 7.56 -6.12 77.12
C GLU A 173 8.08 -7.26 76.23
N VAL A 174 8.55 -8.35 76.86
CA VAL A 174 9.05 -9.56 76.17
C VAL A 174 7.96 -10.17 75.29
N ALA A 175 6.72 -10.26 75.74
CA ALA A 175 5.63 -10.88 74.98
C ALA A 175 5.40 -10.18 73.63
N ASN A 176 5.41 -8.85 73.60
CA ASN A 176 5.20 -8.07 72.38
C ASN A 176 6.39 -8.20 71.42
N LEU A 177 7.62 -8.15 71.94
CA LEU A 177 8.82 -8.29 71.12
C LEU A 177 8.94 -9.72 70.57
N LEU A 178 8.65 -10.74 71.38
CA LEU A 178 8.67 -12.14 70.98
C LEU A 178 7.68 -12.39 69.84
N GLN A 179 6.46 -11.87 69.96
CA GLN A 179 5.47 -11.99 68.88
C GLN A 179 5.97 -11.37 67.57
N GLY A 180 6.61 -10.19 67.63
CA GLY A 180 7.21 -9.54 66.46
C GLY A 180 8.33 -10.37 65.83
N VAL A 181 9.22 -10.94 66.65
CA VAL A 181 10.32 -11.79 66.18
C VAL A 181 9.80 -13.11 65.59
N MET A 182 8.78 -13.72 66.19
CA MET A 182 8.13 -14.92 65.66
C MET A 182 7.52 -14.70 64.27
N ASN A 183 6.87 -13.55 64.05
CA ASN A 183 6.32 -13.20 62.74
C ASN A 183 7.43 -13.07 61.68
N VAL A 184 8.58 -12.49 62.05
CA VAL A 184 9.74 -12.38 61.14
C VAL A 184 10.38 -13.76 60.88
N LEU A 185 10.45 -14.64 61.89
CA LEU A 185 10.96 -16.00 61.76
C LEU A 185 10.16 -16.85 60.78
N GLU A 186 8.84 -16.65 60.67
CA GLU A 186 7.99 -17.36 59.72
C GLU A 186 8.47 -17.15 58.27
N HIS A 187 8.87 -15.93 57.93
CA HIS A 187 9.45 -15.61 56.62
C HIS A 187 10.81 -16.27 56.35
N PHE A 188 11.50 -16.72 57.40
CA PHE A 188 12.80 -17.39 57.33
C PHE A 188 12.74 -18.92 57.32
N HIS A 189 11.56 -19.52 57.44
CA HIS A 189 11.43 -20.98 57.51
C HIS A 189 12.08 -21.70 56.31
N LYS A 190 11.96 -21.12 55.12
CA LYS A 190 12.59 -21.62 53.88
C LYS A 190 14.13 -21.52 53.86
N TYR A 191 14.72 -20.74 54.77
CA TYR A 191 16.17 -20.55 54.89
C TYR A 191 16.78 -21.32 56.08
N MET A 192 16.02 -22.20 56.74
CA MET A 192 16.48 -23.01 57.90
C MET A 192 17.58 -24.02 57.55
N GLY A 193 17.90 -24.20 56.27
CA GLY A 193 19.10 -24.91 55.81
C GLY A 193 20.41 -24.17 56.11
N ILE A 194 20.36 -22.86 56.37
CA ILE A 194 21.52 -22.03 56.71
C ILE A 194 21.79 -22.16 58.22
N PRO A 195 22.95 -22.70 58.64
CA PRO A 195 23.24 -22.99 60.06
C PRO A 195 23.09 -21.78 60.98
N GLN A 196 23.50 -20.60 60.52
CA GLN A 196 23.45 -19.36 61.29
C GLN A 196 22.01 -18.91 61.57
N ILE A 197 21.10 -19.07 60.60
CA ILE A 197 19.68 -18.73 60.75
C ILE A 197 19.00 -19.71 61.70
N ARG A 198 19.34 -21.00 61.59
CA ARG A 198 18.85 -22.04 62.51
C ARG A 198 19.26 -21.75 63.95
N GLN A 199 20.53 -21.45 64.18
CA GLN A 199 21.04 -21.09 65.50
C GLN A 199 20.33 -19.86 66.08
N LEU A 200 20.04 -18.86 65.25
CA LEU A 200 19.31 -17.66 65.67
C LEU A 200 17.86 -17.98 66.04
N SER A 201 17.19 -18.84 65.25
CA SER A 201 15.85 -19.34 65.57
C SER A 201 15.81 -20.14 66.87
N GLU A 202 16.80 -21.01 67.12
CA GLU A 202 16.90 -21.81 68.33
C GLU A 202 17.09 -20.92 69.58
N ARG A 203 17.91 -19.88 69.49
CA ARG A 203 18.07 -18.87 70.57
C ARG A 203 16.80 -18.07 70.86
N THR A 204 15.86 -18.03 69.93
CA THR A 204 14.58 -17.34 70.13
C THR A 204 13.54 -18.25 70.82
N LEU A 205 13.68 -19.57 70.66
CA LEU A 205 12.72 -20.59 71.13
C LEU A 205 13.12 -21.24 72.47
N CYS A 206 14.38 -21.09 72.89
CA CYS A 206 14.94 -21.54 74.17
C CYS A 206 15.04 -20.39 75.18
#